data_AF-F6I788-F1
#
_entry.id   AF-F6I788-F1
#
_cell.length_a   1.000
_cell.length_b   1.000
_cell.length_c   1.000
_cell.angle_alpha   90.00
_cell.angle_beta   90.00
_cell.angle_gamma   90.00
#
_symmetry.space_group_name_H-M   'P 1'
#
loop_
_entity.id
_entity.type
_entity.pdbx_description
1 polymer ?
#
loop_
_entity_poly.entity_id
_entity_poly.type
_entity_poly.pdbx_seq_one_letter_code
_entity_poly.pdbx_strand_id
1 'polypeptide(L)'
;MASLVSSLSNSFRQVPQAGIPAMLDCILAATASSPSSLFALLLDAFHDLTKDIAKDGKKLDSDQCNHVSSFVCGVCHLLEKSGVNSDAFQSFTWKCFIPLMKIVHACDREMLNQTTESFVDVVIKTNSWGVLEETLVPFLIRSVGLSMGMLQNEESAIYQWTGSSVSQVSIQQRNYSDMIEESMFPLSLPISCHILTSILDAALQSHPEAPTTNLILANECCYAENFAGHLLWDLCNISVQLLSQSWEHRSCTISFLLPLIFKAFVSHKTFEISAHGKTYVLSRTCFLKEIWSCCKALFSLGTLERRDAYTVLSLYLSYFSSTEGCEDVNASDKAKEFDIRTESEFWGEIKRGLVDKEGLVRKQSLHILKTILDVNEGSQCYPGVPEKVSHQKNSSPRGMTKRGRWADKEAKSLGVGKICQSVDLFLTSQQRWLAFILLYEMLEEYGTHLVEAAWNHQEMEPTIVYAIESC
;
A
#
# COMPACT_ATOMS: atom_id res chain seq x y z
N MET A 1 44.33 -11.17 5.18
CA MET A 1 42.98 -10.61 5.37
C MET A 1 42.64 -9.56 4.32
N ALA A 2 43.40 -8.46 4.16
CA ALA A 2 43.11 -7.46 3.12
C ALA A 2 43.07 -8.01 1.67
N SER A 3 43.99 -8.92 1.32
CA SER A 3 44.00 -9.62 0.01
C SER A 3 42.83 -10.59 -0.18
N LEU A 4 42.28 -11.12 0.92
CA LEU A 4 41.10 -12.00 0.88
C LEU A 4 39.85 -11.16 0.58
N VAL A 5 39.68 -10.03 1.27
CA VAL A 5 38.52 -9.13 1.09
C VAL A 5 38.46 -8.55 -0.32
N SER A 6 39.60 -8.12 -0.87
CA SER A 6 39.65 -7.61 -2.26
C SER A 6 39.35 -8.70 -3.29
N SER A 7 39.87 -9.92 -3.08
CA SER A 7 39.57 -11.06 -3.96
C SER A 7 38.09 -11.46 -3.88
N LEU A 8 37.50 -11.42 -2.68
CA LEU A 8 36.11 -11.80 -2.44
C LEU A 8 35.14 -10.75 -2.99
N SER A 9 35.43 -9.47 -2.80
CA SER A 9 34.71 -8.36 -3.43
C SER A 9 34.74 -8.48 -4.96
N ASN A 10 35.89 -8.77 -5.57
CA ASN A 10 35.99 -9.00 -7.01
C ASN A 10 35.19 -10.23 -7.47
N SER A 11 35.14 -11.29 -6.66
CA SER A 11 34.38 -12.51 -6.97
C SER A 11 32.88 -12.25 -6.99
N PHE A 12 32.37 -11.33 -6.18
CA PHE A 12 30.96 -10.91 -6.20
C PHE A 12 30.53 -10.23 -7.51
N ARG A 13 31.47 -9.83 -8.38
CA ARG A 13 31.15 -9.38 -9.75
C ARG A 13 30.92 -10.52 -10.73
N GLN A 14 31.45 -11.70 -10.42
CA GLN A 14 31.52 -12.82 -11.35
C GLN A 14 30.53 -13.93 -10.98
N VAL A 15 30.15 -14.01 -9.71
CA VAL A 15 29.25 -15.04 -9.19
C VAL A 15 27.81 -14.53 -9.18
N PRO A 16 26.83 -15.27 -9.70
CA PRO A 16 25.42 -14.92 -9.57
C PRO A 16 25.01 -14.84 -8.10
N GLN A 17 24.11 -13.91 -7.76
CA GLN A 17 23.64 -13.70 -6.38
C GLN A 17 23.25 -14.99 -5.65
N ALA A 18 22.55 -15.92 -6.32
CA ALA A 18 22.13 -17.19 -5.75
C ALA A 18 23.30 -18.13 -5.35
N GLY A 19 24.48 -17.97 -5.95
CA GLY A 19 25.68 -18.76 -5.64
C GLY A 19 26.53 -18.19 -4.51
N ILE A 20 26.26 -16.95 -4.09
CA ILE A 20 27.06 -16.23 -3.07
C ILE A 20 27.05 -16.95 -1.71
N PRO A 21 25.90 -17.40 -1.17
CA PRO A 21 25.86 -18.12 0.11
C PRO A 21 26.75 -19.39 0.12
N ALA A 22 26.64 -20.21 -0.93
CA ALA A 22 27.42 -21.45 -1.04
C ALA A 22 28.93 -21.17 -1.17
N MET A 23 29.31 -20.13 -1.92
CA MET A 23 30.70 -19.71 -2.03
C MET A 23 31.25 -19.28 -0.66
N LEU A 24 30.52 -18.45 0.09
CA LEU A 24 30.92 -18.00 1.42
C LEU A 24 31.05 -19.16 2.40
N ASP A 25 30.14 -20.14 2.35
CA ASP A 25 30.20 -21.32 3.19
C ASP A 25 31.45 -22.17 2.96
N CYS A 26 31.83 -22.36 1.69
CA CYS A 26 33.08 -23.02 1.33
C CYS A 26 34.30 -22.25 1.85
N ILE A 27 34.29 -20.92 1.77
CA ILE A 27 35.40 -20.08 2.25
C ILE A 27 35.51 -20.14 3.78
N LEU A 28 34.39 -20.08 4.49
CA LEU A 28 34.38 -20.20 5.96
C LEU A 28 34.91 -21.56 6.39
N ALA A 29 34.51 -22.64 5.71
CA ALA A 29 35.00 -23.98 5.98
C ALA A 29 36.50 -24.15 5.68
N ALA A 30 37.00 -23.55 4.59
CA ALA A 30 38.40 -23.68 4.17
C ALA A 30 39.37 -22.81 4.98
N THR A 31 38.93 -21.63 5.42
CA THR A 31 39.80 -20.65 6.09
C THR A 31 39.69 -20.69 7.62
N ALA A 32 38.78 -21.49 8.18
CA ALA A 32 38.46 -21.53 9.61
C ALA A 32 38.19 -20.15 10.24
N SER A 33 37.77 -19.17 9.42
CA SER A 33 37.47 -17.81 9.86
C SER A 33 36.08 -17.76 10.48
N SER A 34 35.88 -16.93 11.51
CA SER A 34 34.56 -16.75 12.09
C SER A 34 33.66 -15.91 11.16
N PRO A 35 32.36 -16.23 11.00
CA PRO A 35 31.43 -15.46 10.19
C PRO A 35 31.42 -13.97 10.56
N SER A 36 31.46 -13.64 11.86
CA SER A 36 31.48 -12.26 12.35
C SER A 36 32.73 -11.48 11.94
N SER A 37 33.90 -12.14 11.86
CA SER A 37 35.14 -11.48 11.43
C SER A 37 35.11 -11.14 9.94
N LEU A 38 34.58 -12.04 9.11
CA LEU A 38 34.42 -11.82 7.67
C LEU A 38 33.35 -10.76 7.39
N PHE A 39 32.25 -10.77 8.16
CA PHE A 39 31.19 -9.78 8.12
C PHE A 39 31.73 -8.36 8.37
N ALA A 40 32.48 -8.16 9.45
CA ALA A 40 33.04 -6.85 9.79
C ALA A 40 33.95 -6.31 8.67
N LEU A 41 34.81 -7.18 8.11
CA LEU A 41 35.71 -6.81 7.03
C LEU A 41 34.98 -6.48 5.72
N LEU A 42 33.90 -7.19 5.40
CA LEU A 42 33.10 -6.90 4.21
C LEU A 42 32.28 -5.62 4.39
N LEU A 43 31.76 -5.34 5.59
CA LEU A 43 31.10 -4.06 5.87
C LEU A 43 32.03 -2.86 5.65
N ASP A 44 33.29 -2.95 6.11
CA ASP A 44 34.25 -1.87 5.90
C ASP A 44 34.60 -1.71 4.41
N ALA A 45 34.71 -2.80 3.65
CA ALA A 45 34.91 -2.74 2.20
C ALA A 45 33.68 -2.20 1.42
N PHE A 46 32.46 -2.46 1.92
CA PHE A 46 31.24 -1.92 1.34
C PHE A 46 31.17 -0.40 1.47
N HIS A 47 31.64 0.13 2.60
CA HIS A 47 31.71 1.57 2.82
C HIS A 47 32.54 2.27 1.73
N ASP A 48 33.70 1.72 1.40
CA ASP A 48 34.54 2.25 0.32
C ASP A 48 33.83 2.19 -1.03
N LEU A 49 33.12 1.09 -1.32
CA LEU A 49 32.32 0.94 -2.55
C LEU A 49 31.22 2.01 -2.65
N THR A 50 30.45 2.23 -1.58
CA THR A 50 29.36 3.23 -1.58
C THR A 50 29.87 4.67 -1.70
N LYS A 51 31.02 4.98 -1.10
CA LYS A 51 31.68 6.29 -1.25
C LYS A 51 32.08 6.58 -2.69
N ASP A 52 32.59 5.58 -3.40
CA ASP A 52 32.98 5.74 -4.79
C ASP A 52 31.76 5.94 -5.70
N ILE A 53 30.67 5.20 -5.45
CA ILE A 53 29.39 5.38 -6.16
C ILE A 53 28.80 6.78 -5.92
N ALA A 54 28.80 7.25 -4.67
CA ALA A 54 28.27 8.55 -4.31
C ALA A 54 29.04 9.71 -4.97
N LYS A 55 30.35 9.57 -5.19
CA LYS A 55 31.18 10.56 -5.87
C LYS A 55 30.92 10.64 -7.37
N ASP A 56 30.68 9.49 -8.00
CA ASP A 56 30.46 9.43 -9.46
C ASP A 56 29.11 10.04 -9.86
N GLY A 57 28.10 10.02 -8.98
CA GLY A 57 26.80 10.67 -9.16
C GLY A 57 26.00 10.20 -10.38
N LYS A 58 26.47 9.14 -11.05
CA LYS A 58 25.86 8.52 -12.23
C LYS A 58 24.98 7.37 -11.80
N LYS A 59 23.94 7.12 -12.59
CA LYS A 59 23.15 5.89 -12.47
C LYS A 59 24.06 4.68 -12.73
N LEU A 60 24.01 3.71 -11.83
CA LEU A 60 24.73 2.45 -11.94
C LEU A 60 24.25 1.70 -13.17
N ASP A 61 25.19 1.06 -13.86
CA ASP A 61 24.86 0.08 -14.90
C ASP A 61 24.36 -1.24 -14.26
N SER A 62 23.86 -2.16 -15.08
CA SER A 62 23.32 -3.45 -14.61
C SER A 62 24.38 -4.28 -13.87
N ASP A 63 25.63 -4.21 -14.31
CA ASP A 63 26.71 -5.03 -13.74
C ASP A 63 27.12 -4.51 -12.37
N GLN A 64 27.14 -3.19 -12.20
CA GLN A 64 27.34 -2.53 -10.91
C GLN A 64 26.17 -2.80 -9.95
N CYS A 65 24.91 -2.71 -10.41
CA CYS A 65 23.75 -3.08 -9.60
C CYS A 65 23.84 -4.54 -9.12
N ASN A 66 24.16 -5.47 -10.03
CA ASN A 66 24.32 -6.89 -9.71
C ASN A 66 25.47 -7.14 -8.71
N HIS A 67 26.58 -6.40 -8.85
CA HIS A 67 27.70 -6.47 -7.94
C HIS A 67 27.30 -6.03 -6.52
N VAL A 68 26.59 -4.91 -6.39
CA VAL A 68 26.13 -4.39 -5.10
C VAL A 68 25.09 -5.34 -4.48
N SER A 69 24.12 -5.84 -5.25
CA SER A 69 23.15 -6.86 -4.77
C SER A 69 23.85 -8.12 -4.28
N SER A 70 24.84 -8.62 -5.01
CA SER A 70 25.62 -9.80 -4.62
C SER A 70 26.44 -9.55 -3.36
N PHE A 71 26.97 -8.33 -3.20
CA PHE A 71 27.68 -7.91 -1.99
C PHE A 71 26.74 -7.91 -0.77
N VAL A 72 25.59 -7.24 -0.90
CA VAL A 72 24.57 -7.18 0.17
C VAL A 72 24.11 -8.58 0.54
N CYS A 73 23.81 -9.43 -0.45
CA CYS A 73 23.43 -10.82 -0.23
C CYS A 73 24.47 -11.59 0.59
N GLY A 74 25.76 -11.40 0.27
CA GLY A 74 26.85 -12.02 1.02
C GLY A 74 26.94 -11.53 2.47
N VAL A 75 26.77 -10.22 2.69
CA VAL A 75 26.79 -9.63 4.04
C VAL A 75 25.56 -10.10 4.86
N CYS A 76 24.37 -10.15 4.26
CA CYS A 76 23.16 -10.68 4.87
C CYS A 76 23.32 -12.15 5.28
N HIS A 77 23.89 -12.99 4.41
CA HIS A 77 24.17 -14.40 4.72
C HIS A 77 25.12 -14.56 5.90
N LEU A 78 26.16 -13.73 6.00
CA LEU A 78 27.08 -13.76 7.15
C LEU A 78 26.44 -13.23 8.43
N LEU A 79 25.56 -12.24 8.32
CA LEU A 79 24.77 -11.74 9.44
C LEU A 79 23.84 -12.84 9.98
N GLU A 80 23.12 -13.52 9.09
CA GLU A 80 22.28 -14.68 9.41
C GLU A 80 23.09 -15.77 10.14
N LYS A 81 24.25 -16.16 9.60
CA LYS A 81 25.13 -17.15 10.24
C LYS A 81 25.76 -16.71 11.55
N SER A 82 25.83 -15.41 11.81
CA SER A 82 26.33 -14.87 13.07
C SER A 82 25.32 -14.96 14.22
N GLY A 83 24.05 -15.27 13.90
CA GLY A 83 22.96 -15.37 14.86
C GLY A 83 22.47 -14.02 15.37
N VAL A 84 21.75 -14.02 16.50
CA VAL A 84 21.23 -12.80 17.13
C VAL A 84 22.38 -12.00 17.75
N ASN A 85 22.88 -11.03 17.00
CA ASN A 85 23.93 -10.10 17.45
C ASN A 85 23.48 -8.66 17.19
N SER A 86 23.00 -7.98 18.24
CA SER A 86 22.49 -6.60 18.16
C SER A 86 23.54 -5.62 17.58
N ASP A 87 24.80 -5.76 17.99
CA ASP A 87 25.89 -4.90 17.49
C ASP A 87 26.15 -5.12 15.98
N ALA A 88 26.05 -6.38 15.51
CA ALA A 88 26.22 -6.70 14.10
C ALA A 88 25.04 -6.19 13.26
N PHE A 89 23.81 -6.33 13.75
CA PHE A 89 22.61 -5.76 13.13
C PHE A 89 22.69 -4.24 13.03
N GLN A 90 23.03 -3.56 14.13
CA GLN A 90 23.24 -2.11 14.13
C GLN A 90 24.35 -1.71 13.14
N SER A 91 25.46 -2.44 13.12
CA SER A 91 26.55 -2.18 12.18
C SER A 91 26.10 -2.34 10.72
N PHE A 92 25.30 -3.37 10.41
CA PHE A 92 24.71 -3.54 9.09
C PHE A 92 23.78 -2.38 8.72
N THR A 93 22.86 -2.02 9.62
CA THR A 93 21.89 -0.95 9.42
C THR A 93 22.59 0.37 9.08
N TRP A 94 23.59 0.75 9.86
CA TRP A 94 24.26 2.06 9.73
C TRP A 94 25.36 2.10 8.68
N LYS A 95 26.11 1.00 8.46
CA LYS A 95 27.23 0.97 7.52
C LYS A 95 26.87 0.45 6.12
N CYS A 96 25.76 -0.28 5.97
CA CYS A 96 25.38 -0.88 4.69
C CYS A 96 23.99 -0.44 4.24
N PHE A 97 22.96 -0.73 5.04
CA PHE A 97 21.57 -0.54 4.62
C PHE A 97 21.20 0.93 4.38
N ILE A 98 21.40 1.81 5.38
CA ILE A 98 21.04 3.23 5.27
C ILE A 98 21.86 3.95 4.18
N PRO A 99 23.20 3.79 4.08
CA PRO A 99 23.96 4.37 2.99
C PRO A 99 23.46 3.96 1.60
N LEU A 100 23.09 2.68 1.43
CA LEU A 100 22.53 2.21 0.17
C LEU A 100 21.19 2.89 -0.15
N MET A 101 20.32 3.03 0.85
CA MET A 101 19.04 3.73 0.72
C MET A 101 19.19 5.24 0.48
N LYS A 102 20.39 5.82 0.64
CA LYS A 102 20.66 7.23 0.30
C LYS A 102 21.11 7.41 -1.16
N ILE A 103 21.79 6.43 -1.73
CA ILE A 103 22.22 6.45 -3.13
C ILE A 103 21.15 5.88 -4.09
N VAL A 104 19.88 5.97 -3.71
CA VAL A 104 18.73 5.47 -4.48
C VAL A 104 18.63 6.08 -5.87
N HIS A 105 19.05 7.33 -6.05
CA HIS A 105 19.10 7.96 -7.36
C HIS A 105 20.10 7.27 -8.32
N ALA A 106 21.12 6.61 -7.77
CA ALA A 106 22.11 5.86 -8.53
C ALA A 106 21.69 4.39 -8.75
N CYS A 107 20.80 3.84 -7.93
CA CYS A 107 20.42 2.43 -7.96
C CYS A 107 19.10 2.18 -8.71
N ASP A 108 18.89 0.95 -9.17
CA ASP A 108 17.57 0.53 -9.70
C ASP A 108 16.58 0.22 -8.56
N ARG A 109 15.30 0.45 -8.80
CA ARG A 109 14.22 0.15 -7.84
C ARG A 109 14.16 -1.32 -7.49
N GLU A 110 14.40 -2.20 -8.47
CA GLU A 110 14.43 -3.65 -8.23
C GLU A 110 15.53 -4.03 -7.23
N MET A 111 16.71 -3.42 -7.34
CA MET A 111 17.85 -3.67 -6.46
C MET A 111 17.58 -3.23 -5.01
N LEU A 112 16.83 -2.13 -4.83
CA LEU A 112 16.41 -1.67 -3.50
C LEU A 112 15.38 -2.60 -2.86
N ASN A 113 14.43 -3.09 -3.65
CA ASN A 113 13.45 -4.07 -3.19
C ASN A 113 14.17 -5.36 -2.75
N GLN A 114 15.06 -5.89 -3.60
CA GLN A 114 15.84 -7.10 -3.29
C GLN A 114 16.70 -6.93 -2.03
N THR A 115 17.30 -5.75 -1.84
CA THR A 115 18.08 -5.45 -0.62
C THR A 115 17.20 -5.40 0.61
N THR A 116 16.04 -4.74 0.51
CA THR A 116 15.06 -4.65 1.61
C THR A 116 14.54 -6.03 1.97
N GLU A 117 14.15 -6.84 0.99
CA GLU A 117 13.71 -8.22 1.17
C GLU A 117 14.81 -9.09 1.79
N SER A 118 16.05 -8.99 1.32
CA SER A 118 17.19 -9.75 1.88
C SER A 118 17.44 -9.38 3.34
N PHE A 119 17.37 -8.10 3.70
CA PHE A 119 17.56 -7.69 5.09
C PHE A 119 16.42 -8.16 5.99
N VAL A 120 15.17 -8.04 5.53
CA VAL A 120 13.99 -8.49 6.27
C VAL A 120 13.97 -10.01 6.42
N ASP A 121 14.41 -10.77 5.42
CA ASP A 121 14.58 -12.23 5.50
C ASP A 121 15.57 -12.62 6.61
N VAL A 122 16.68 -11.88 6.76
CA VAL A 122 17.60 -12.08 7.89
C VAL A 122 16.87 -11.83 9.22
N VAL A 123 16.08 -10.76 9.33
CA VAL A 123 15.32 -10.46 10.55
C VAL A 123 14.35 -11.59 10.90
N ILE A 124 13.63 -12.13 9.91
CA ILE A 124 12.71 -13.26 10.09
C ILE A 124 13.48 -14.48 10.60
N LYS A 125 14.55 -14.87 9.90
CA LYS A 125 15.32 -16.10 10.22
C LYS A 125 16.04 -16.03 11.55
N THR A 126 16.50 -14.85 11.96
CA THR A 126 17.15 -14.67 13.27
C THR A 126 16.18 -14.23 14.37
N ASN A 127 14.89 -14.05 14.08
CA ASN A 127 13.89 -13.51 15.02
C ASN A 127 14.33 -12.18 15.68
N SER A 128 14.99 -11.30 14.93
CA SER A 128 15.59 -10.05 15.44
C SER A 128 14.64 -8.84 15.45
N TRP A 129 13.32 -9.07 15.53
CA TRP A 129 12.32 -8.00 15.45
C TRP A 129 12.51 -6.91 16.51
N GLY A 130 12.85 -7.28 17.76
CA GLY A 130 13.11 -6.29 18.81
C GLY A 130 14.32 -5.39 18.51
N VAL A 131 15.38 -5.93 17.90
CA VAL A 131 16.53 -5.11 17.48
C VAL A 131 16.12 -4.15 16.36
N LEU A 132 15.27 -4.60 15.44
CA LEU A 132 14.74 -3.77 14.35
C LEU A 132 13.85 -2.63 14.88
N GLU A 133 13.00 -2.95 15.87
CA GLU A 133 12.11 -2.02 16.57
C GLU A 133 12.88 -0.93 17.33
N GLU A 134 14.05 -1.25 17.89
CA GLU A 134 14.86 -0.28 18.63
C GLU A 134 15.82 0.53 17.74
N THR A 135 16.03 0.12 16.48
CA THR A 135 17.08 0.70 15.62
C THR A 135 16.54 1.34 14.34
N LEU A 136 16.13 0.54 13.35
CA LEU A 136 15.78 1.03 12.01
C LEU A 136 14.39 1.66 11.97
N VAL A 137 13.38 1.03 12.61
CA VAL A 137 12.00 1.56 12.61
C VAL A 137 11.95 2.99 13.17
N PRO A 138 12.55 3.27 14.34
CA PRO A 138 12.78 4.61 14.86
C PRO A 138 13.32 5.57 13.78
N PHE A 139 14.45 5.24 13.17
CA PHE A 139 15.10 6.09 12.18
C PHE A 139 14.20 6.41 10.97
N LEU A 140 13.42 5.42 10.50
CA LEU A 140 12.49 5.59 9.38
C LEU A 140 11.29 6.46 9.77
N ILE A 141 10.67 6.21 10.92
CA ILE A 141 9.58 7.04 11.45
C ILE A 141 10.05 8.48 11.61
N ARG A 142 11.25 8.68 12.15
CA ARG A 142 11.88 10.00 12.27
C ARG A 142 12.08 10.68 10.92
N SER A 143 12.52 9.93 9.91
CA SER A 143 12.69 10.46 8.55
C SER A 143 11.35 10.95 7.98
N VAL A 144 10.26 10.23 8.24
CA VAL A 144 8.90 10.66 7.90
C VAL A 144 8.48 11.90 8.70
N GLY A 145 8.72 11.91 10.02
CA GLY A 145 8.44 13.05 10.90
C GLY A 145 9.11 14.35 10.44
N LEU A 146 10.41 14.26 10.11
CA LEU A 146 11.21 15.38 9.61
C LEU A 146 10.69 15.91 8.27
N SER A 147 10.15 15.04 7.40
CA SER A 147 9.57 15.48 6.12
C SER A 147 8.33 16.38 6.30
N MET A 148 7.59 16.19 7.40
CA MET A 148 6.45 17.04 7.79
C MET A 148 6.87 18.34 8.49
N GLY A 149 8.17 18.57 8.69
CA GLY A 149 8.68 19.75 9.39
C GLY A 149 8.59 19.69 10.92
N MET A 150 8.42 18.48 11.49
CA MET A 150 8.38 18.31 12.95
C MET A 150 9.75 18.60 13.56
N LEU A 151 9.78 19.38 14.65
CA LEU A 151 11.01 19.67 15.39
C LEU A 151 11.37 18.51 16.32
N GLN A 152 12.66 18.33 16.63
CA GLN A 152 13.17 17.25 17.50
C GLN A 152 12.48 17.14 18.88
N ASN A 153 11.86 18.21 19.38
CA ASN A 153 11.08 18.18 20.63
C ASN A 153 9.64 17.67 20.44
N GLU A 154 9.03 17.86 19.26
CA GLU A 154 7.73 17.30 18.88
C GLU A 154 7.88 15.86 18.33
N GLU A 155 9.08 15.51 17.80
CA GLU A 155 9.48 14.13 17.51
C GLU A 155 9.37 13.26 18.76
N SER A 156 9.71 13.81 19.94
CA SER A 156 9.55 13.12 21.22
C SER A 156 8.08 12.91 21.61
N ALA A 157 7.12 13.64 21.04
CA ALA A 157 5.69 13.42 21.29
C ALA A 157 5.13 12.27 20.44
N ILE A 158 5.65 12.07 19.22
CA ILE A 158 5.37 10.87 18.41
C ILE A 158 6.07 9.65 19.00
N TYR A 159 7.34 9.79 19.41
CA TYR A 159 8.09 8.75 20.11
C TYR A 159 7.66 8.53 21.57
N GLN A 160 6.91 9.46 22.16
CA GLN A 160 6.26 9.20 23.44
C GLN A 160 5.13 8.18 23.29
N TRP A 161 4.70 7.83 22.07
CA TRP A 161 3.60 6.88 21.85
C TRP A 161 4.07 5.42 21.83
N THR A 162 5.30 5.14 21.37
CA THR A 162 5.93 3.83 21.50
C THR A 162 7.00 3.88 22.58
N GLY A 163 6.78 3.14 23.66
CA GLY A 163 7.56 3.19 24.89
C GLY A 163 9.04 2.90 24.72
N SER A 164 9.81 3.93 24.39
CA SER A 164 11.13 4.15 24.92
C SER A 164 11.38 5.63 24.79
N SER A 165 11.57 6.31 25.93
CA SER A 165 12.49 7.43 25.88
C SER A 165 13.76 6.84 25.29
N VAL A 166 14.04 7.15 24.03
CA VAL A 166 15.41 7.44 23.66
C VAL A 166 15.76 8.63 24.57
N SER A 167 16.08 8.31 25.84
CA SER A 167 17.32 8.78 26.43
C SER A 167 18.25 8.90 25.26
N GLN A 168 18.86 10.05 25.09
CA GLN A 168 20.13 10.13 24.41
C GLN A 168 20.99 8.99 24.96
N VAL A 169 20.84 7.78 24.43
CA VAL A 169 21.63 6.61 24.72
C VAL A 169 22.87 6.98 23.95
N SER A 170 23.67 7.81 24.61
CA SER A 170 25.11 7.86 24.46
C SER A 170 25.56 7.54 23.03
N ILE A 171 25.12 8.34 22.05
CA ILE A 171 25.86 8.49 20.79
C ILE A 171 27.24 9.10 21.13
N GLN A 172 27.38 9.67 22.33
CA GLN A 172 28.66 9.87 22.98
C GLN A 172 29.20 8.55 23.55
N GLN A 173 30.26 8.04 22.90
CA GLN A 173 31.24 7.04 23.34
C GLN A 173 31.17 5.64 22.71
N ARG A 174 31.52 5.58 21.42
CA ARG A 174 32.62 4.72 20.93
C ARG A 174 33.07 5.18 19.55
N ASN A 175 34.33 5.61 19.43
CA ASN A 175 35.12 5.95 18.24
C ASN A 175 34.50 5.66 16.84
N TYR A 176 33.49 6.43 16.41
CA TYR A 176 32.91 6.41 15.06
C TYR A 176 32.56 7.84 14.60
N SER A 177 33.48 8.79 14.84
CA SER A 177 33.20 10.24 14.79
C SER A 177 32.91 10.79 13.38
N ASP A 178 33.45 10.20 12.31
CA ASP A 178 33.36 10.79 10.96
C ASP A 178 32.30 10.12 10.06
N MET A 179 31.74 8.96 10.47
CA MET A 179 30.75 8.21 9.66
C MET A 179 29.29 8.52 10.00
N ILE A 180 29.03 9.00 11.22
CA ILE A 180 27.66 9.17 11.74
C ILE A 180 27.00 10.45 11.22
N GLU A 181 27.77 11.49 10.87
CA GLU A 181 27.21 12.77 10.40
C GLU A 181 26.48 12.64 9.06
N GLU A 182 27.03 11.93 8.07
CA GLU A 182 26.35 11.68 6.79
C GLU A 182 25.20 10.66 6.93
N SER A 183 25.31 9.66 7.81
CA SER A 183 24.24 8.69 8.05
C SER A 183 23.07 9.26 8.85
N MET A 184 23.23 10.39 9.54
CA MET A 184 22.17 11.07 10.30
C MET A 184 21.15 11.84 9.44
N PHE A 185 21.43 12.12 8.17
CA PHE A 185 20.44 12.75 7.30
C PHE A 185 19.22 11.83 7.06
N PRO A 186 17.99 12.36 7.08
CA PRO A 186 16.78 11.55 6.89
C PRO A 186 16.74 10.93 5.49
N LEU A 187 16.13 9.76 5.38
CA LEU A 187 15.79 9.19 4.08
C LEU A 187 14.63 9.96 3.44
N SER A 188 14.49 9.84 2.12
CA SER A 188 13.33 10.45 1.46
C SER A 188 12.03 9.80 1.96
N LEU A 189 10.94 10.57 1.93
CA LEU A 189 9.64 10.11 2.39
C LEU A 189 9.18 8.82 1.66
N PRO A 190 9.22 8.73 0.31
CA PRO A 190 8.80 7.52 -0.39
C PRO A 190 9.61 6.28 0.01
N ILE A 191 10.93 6.41 0.18
CA ILE A 191 11.81 5.30 0.58
C ILE A 191 11.45 4.86 1.99
N SER A 192 11.29 5.81 2.91
CA SER A 192 10.97 5.52 4.30
C SER A 192 9.64 4.78 4.43
N CYS A 193 8.59 5.28 3.75
CA CYS A 193 7.29 4.61 3.70
C CYS A 193 7.38 3.22 3.07
N HIS A 194 8.16 3.05 1.99
CA HIS A 194 8.32 1.76 1.33
C HIS A 194 9.01 0.71 2.21
N ILE A 195 10.07 1.10 2.93
CA ILE A 195 10.78 0.18 3.84
C ILE A 195 9.89 -0.17 5.04
N LEU A 196 9.24 0.81 5.67
CA LEU A 196 8.31 0.57 6.78
C LEU A 196 7.17 -0.37 6.39
N THR A 197 6.63 -0.20 5.18
CA THR A 197 5.58 -1.09 4.67
C THR A 197 6.11 -2.49 4.37
N SER A 198 7.30 -2.61 3.80
CA SER A 198 7.92 -3.92 3.55
C SER A 198 8.18 -4.68 4.86
N ILE A 199 8.65 -3.97 5.90
CA ILE A 199 8.88 -4.54 7.24
C ILE A 199 7.57 -5.01 7.88
N LEU A 200 6.51 -4.17 7.85
CA LEU A 200 5.22 -4.54 8.42
C LEU A 200 4.59 -5.73 7.67
N ASP A 201 4.66 -5.76 6.33
CA ASP A 201 4.11 -6.85 5.54
C ASP A 201 4.79 -8.18 5.88
N ALA A 202 6.12 -8.17 6.01
CA ALA A 202 6.89 -9.34 6.41
C ALA A 202 6.59 -9.79 7.84
N ALA A 203 6.46 -8.85 8.79
CA ALA A 203 6.07 -9.17 10.17
C ALA A 203 4.68 -9.83 10.21
N LEU A 204 3.71 -9.29 9.47
CA LEU A 204 2.36 -9.85 9.34
C LEU A 204 2.34 -11.23 8.67
N GLN A 205 3.30 -11.55 7.80
CA GLN A 205 3.40 -12.84 7.11
C GLN A 205 4.22 -13.88 7.87
N SER A 206 5.01 -13.48 8.87
CA SER A 206 5.90 -14.35 9.63
C SER A 206 5.21 -15.37 10.57
N HIS A 207 3.91 -15.64 10.37
CA HIS A 207 3.19 -16.68 11.12
C HIS A 207 3.76 -18.06 10.81
N PRO A 208 3.95 -18.93 11.82
CA PRO A 208 4.35 -20.31 11.56
C PRO A 208 3.25 -21.05 10.79
N GLU A 209 3.64 -21.73 9.71
CA GLU A 209 2.81 -22.80 9.15
C GLU A 209 2.47 -23.80 10.26
N ALA A 210 1.17 -24.04 10.48
CA ALA A 210 0.50 -25.03 11.35
C ALA A 210 1.29 -25.65 12.54
N PRO A 211 0.75 -25.64 13.78
CA PRO A 211 1.47 -26.14 14.95
C PRO A 211 1.63 -27.67 14.91
N THR A 212 2.81 -28.14 14.51
CA THR A 212 3.29 -29.48 14.87
C THR A 212 3.72 -29.45 16.33
N THR A 213 2.73 -29.64 17.20
CA THR A 213 2.81 -30.27 18.51
C THR A 213 4.16 -30.12 19.25
N ASN A 214 4.46 -28.93 19.78
CA ASN A 214 5.42 -28.77 20.89
C ASN A 214 5.15 -27.46 21.65
N LEU A 215 4.67 -27.59 22.88
CA LEU A 215 4.23 -26.53 23.82
C LEU A 215 5.37 -25.62 24.36
N ILE A 216 6.54 -25.59 23.72
CA ILE A 216 7.71 -24.80 24.16
C ILE A 216 7.92 -23.54 23.30
N LEU A 217 7.28 -23.43 22.12
CA LEU A 217 7.45 -22.31 21.18
C LEU A 217 6.45 -21.14 21.35
N ALA A 218 5.60 -21.18 22.38
CA ALA A 218 4.55 -20.16 22.57
C ALA A 218 5.08 -18.74 22.78
N ASN A 219 6.36 -18.58 23.17
CA ASN A 219 6.94 -17.27 23.47
C ASN A 219 7.67 -16.61 22.28
N GLU A 220 8.06 -17.39 21.25
CA GLU A 220 8.80 -16.86 20.09
C GLU A 220 7.87 -16.28 19.02
N CYS A 221 6.66 -16.84 18.84
CA CYS A 221 5.66 -16.32 17.89
C CYS A 221 5.05 -14.99 18.32
N CYS A 222 5.06 -14.67 19.61
CA CYS A 222 4.47 -13.44 20.14
C CYS A 222 5.23 -12.17 19.76
N TYR A 223 6.54 -12.27 19.46
CA TYR A 223 7.34 -11.06 19.21
C TYR A 223 7.03 -10.39 17.87
N ALA A 224 6.87 -11.16 16.79
CA ALA A 224 6.57 -10.60 15.48
C ALA A 224 5.16 -9.99 15.43
N GLU A 225 4.19 -10.62 16.10
CA GLU A 225 2.82 -10.11 16.21
C GLU A 225 2.75 -8.84 17.05
N ASN A 226 3.42 -8.80 18.22
CA ASN A 226 3.52 -7.60 19.04
C ASN A 226 4.19 -6.46 18.28
N PHE A 227 5.31 -6.75 17.61
CA PHE A 227 6.02 -5.80 16.76
C PHE A 227 5.12 -5.26 15.63
N ALA A 228 4.40 -6.16 14.93
CA ALA A 228 3.47 -5.76 13.87
C ALA A 228 2.36 -4.86 14.42
N GLY A 229 1.83 -5.14 15.61
CA GLY A 229 0.83 -4.30 16.28
C GLY A 229 1.38 -2.90 16.61
N HIS A 230 2.58 -2.80 17.19
CA HIS A 230 3.24 -1.52 17.48
C HIS A 230 3.53 -0.71 16.21
N LEU A 231 4.10 -1.35 15.20
CA LEU A 231 4.41 -0.68 13.94
C LEU A 231 3.12 -0.25 13.21
N LEU A 232 2.08 -1.08 13.20
CA LEU A 232 0.79 -0.74 12.61
C LEU A 232 0.16 0.48 13.30
N TRP A 233 0.24 0.56 14.63
CA TRP A 233 -0.21 1.72 15.40
C TRP A 233 0.50 3.00 14.96
N ASP A 234 1.83 2.98 14.90
CA ASP A 234 2.62 4.13 14.48
C ASP A 234 2.27 4.55 13.04
N LEU A 235 2.15 3.58 12.13
CA LEU A 235 1.80 3.87 10.75
C LEU A 235 0.37 4.41 10.59
N CYS A 236 -0.59 3.97 11.40
CA CYS A 236 -1.94 4.55 11.42
C CYS A 236 -1.88 6.03 11.80
N ASN A 237 -1.20 6.34 12.90
CA ASN A 237 -1.07 7.71 13.41
C ASN A 237 -0.34 8.63 12.42
N ILE A 238 0.77 8.16 11.86
CA ILE A 238 1.54 8.88 10.85
C ILE A 238 0.70 9.11 9.59
N SER A 239 -0.08 8.11 9.14
CA SER A 239 -0.94 8.23 7.96
C SER A 239 -1.98 9.34 8.12
N VAL A 240 -2.61 9.45 9.30
CA VAL A 240 -3.58 10.51 9.61
C VAL A 240 -2.93 11.89 9.50
N GLN A 241 -1.70 12.03 10.03
CA GLN A 241 -0.97 13.30 9.95
C GLN A 241 -0.56 13.62 8.51
N LEU A 242 0.03 12.67 7.78
CA LEU A 242 0.48 12.85 6.41
C LEU A 242 -0.66 13.23 5.45
N LEU A 243 -1.87 12.69 5.66
CA LEU A 243 -3.05 13.05 4.87
C LEU A 243 -3.42 14.54 4.97
N SER A 244 -3.05 15.20 6.07
CA SER A 244 -3.27 16.64 6.27
C SER A 244 -2.15 17.53 5.76
N GLN A 245 -1.07 16.96 5.20
CA GLN A 245 0.10 17.69 4.73
C GLN A 245 0.07 17.94 3.20
N SER A 246 1.24 18.20 2.61
CA SER A 246 1.39 18.47 1.17
C SER A 246 1.02 17.27 0.29
N TRP A 247 0.85 17.51 -1.02
CA TRP A 247 0.47 16.47 -1.98
C TRP A 247 1.42 15.26 -1.99
N GLU A 248 2.73 15.47 -1.79
CA GLU A 248 3.73 14.39 -1.75
C GLU A 248 3.47 13.44 -0.57
N HIS A 249 3.12 14.00 0.59
CA HIS A 249 2.79 13.24 1.79
C HIS A 249 1.50 12.45 1.62
N ARG A 250 0.47 13.07 1.04
CA ARG A 250 -0.79 12.39 0.73
C ARG A 250 -0.59 11.27 -0.29
N SER A 251 0.18 11.53 -1.34
CA SER A 251 0.52 10.55 -2.37
C SER A 251 1.26 9.34 -1.79
N CYS A 252 2.25 9.55 -0.92
CA CYS A 252 2.96 8.46 -0.24
C CYS A 252 2.04 7.66 0.68
N THR A 253 1.15 8.34 1.40
CA THR A 253 0.19 7.68 2.30
C THR A 253 -0.79 6.80 1.53
N ILE A 254 -1.35 7.34 0.44
CA ILE A 254 -2.29 6.61 -0.43
C ILE A 254 -1.62 5.44 -1.15
N SER A 255 -0.37 5.63 -1.60
CA SER A 255 0.32 4.64 -2.44
C SER A 255 1.01 3.53 -1.66
N PHE A 256 1.51 3.82 -0.44
CA PHE A 256 2.30 2.88 0.35
C PHE A 256 1.61 2.48 1.66
N LEU A 257 1.24 3.45 2.50
CA LEU A 257 0.83 3.16 3.88
C LEU A 257 -0.58 2.57 3.97
N LEU A 258 -1.59 3.25 3.41
CA LEU A 258 -2.99 2.83 3.52
C LEU A 258 -3.27 1.44 2.95
N PRO A 259 -2.75 1.05 1.76
CA PRO A 259 -2.99 -0.30 1.23
C PRO A 259 -2.52 -1.39 2.19
N LEU A 260 -1.37 -1.21 2.84
CA LEU A 260 -0.84 -2.19 3.78
C LEU A 260 -1.58 -2.16 5.12
N ILE A 261 -1.91 -0.98 5.64
CA ILE A 261 -2.71 -0.84 6.87
C ILE A 261 -4.06 -1.55 6.68
N PHE A 262 -4.73 -1.35 5.54
CA PHE A 262 -5.98 -2.03 5.25
C PHE A 262 -5.80 -3.54 5.10
N LYS A 263 -4.74 -4.00 4.41
CA LYS A 263 -4.38 -5.43 4.36
C LYS A 263 -4.20 -6.04 5.75
N ALA A 264 -3.55 -5.31 6.67
CA ALA A 264 -3.37 -5.74 8.06
C ALA A 264 -4.72 -5.90 8.77
N PHE A 265 -5.62 -4.93 8.63
CA PHE A 265 -6.96 -5.00 9.23
C PHE A 265 -7.90 -6.04 8.60
N VAL A 266 -7.68 -6.43 7.35
CA VAL A 266 -8.35 -7.59 6.73
C VAL A 266 -7.87 -8.90 7.38
N SER A 267 -6.57 -8.98 7.69
CA SER A 267 -5.97 -10.17 8.27
C SER A 267 -6.31 -10.31 9.77
N HIS A 268 -6.34 -9.18 10.50
CA HIS A 268 -6.59 -9.10 11.93
C HIS A 268 -7.50 -7.91 12.24
N LYS A 269 -8.68 -8.16 12.82
CA LYS A 269 -9.68 -7.09 13.03
C LYS A 269 -9.26 -6.06 14.07
N THR A 270 -8.53 -6.52 15.08
CA THR A 270 -8.08 -5.72 16.23
C THR A 270 -6.69 -6.15 16.66
N PHE A 271 -5.88 -5.18 17.07
CA PHE A 271 -4.56 -5.41 17.66
C PHE A 271 -4.56 -4.89 19.09
N GLU A 272 -4.12 -5.72 20.03
CA GLU A 272 -3.84 -5.29 21.40
C GLU A 272 -2.39 -4.80 21.48
N ILE A 273 -2.20 -3.58 21.95
CA ILE A 273 -0.91 -2.91 22.02
C ILE A 273 -0.63 -2.55 23.46
N SER A 274 0.46 -3.07 24.02
CA SER A 274 0.91 -2.68 25.36
C SER A 274 1.92 -1.53 25.27
N ALA A 275 1.51 -0.31 25.60
CA ALA A 275 2.38 0.85 25.66
C ALA A 275 2.32 1.50 27.05
N HIS A 276 3.48 1.78 27.66
CA HIS A 276 3.59 2.44 28.98
C HIS A 276 2.80 1.76 30.11
N GLY A 277 2.70 0.43 30.09
CA GLY A 277 1.94 -0.35 31.06
C GLY A 277 0.42 -0.23 30.91
N LYS A 278 -0.08 0.35 29.82
CA LYS A 278 -1.50 0.38 29.43
C LYS A 278 -1.70 -0.41 28.14
N THR A 279 -2.81 -1.14 28.08
CA THR A 279 -3.23 -1.86 26.87
C THR A 279 -4.18 -0.99 26.06
N TYR A 280 -3.82 -0.73 24.82
CA TYR A 280 -4.63 -0.03 23.82
C TYR A 280 -5.16 -1.04 22.82
N VAL A 281 -6.39 -0.85 22.34
CA VAL A 281 -6.96 -1.69 21.28
C VAL A 281 -7.05 -0.86 20.01
N LEU A 282 -6.20 -1.18 19.05
CA LEU A 282 -6.28 -0.63 17.71
C LEU A 282 -7.31 -1.43 16.92
N SER A 283 -8.38 -0.77 16.51
CA SER A 283 -9.42 -1.39 15.69
C SER A 283 -9.57 -0.67 14.35
N ARG A 284 -9.98 -1.44 13.34
CA ARG A 284 -10.35 -0.91 12.02
C ARG A 284 -11.34 0.26 12.12
N THR A 285 -12.27 0.22 13.06
CA THR A 285 -13.34 1.22 13.17
C THR A 285 -12.88 2.50 13.84
N CYS A 286 -11.97 2.42 14.81
CA CYS A 286 -11.27 3.59 15.34
C CYS A 286 -10.49 4.28 14.21
N PHE A 287 -9.71 3.53 13.44
CA PHE A 287 -8.94 4.11 12.34
C PHE A 287 -9.82 4.69 11.23
N LEU A 288 -10.92 4.03 10.87
CA LEU A 288 -11.89 4.55 9.90
C LEU A 288 -12.45 5.92 10.33
N LYS A 289 -12.72 6.14 11.62
CA LYS A 289 -13.19 7.46 12.09
C LYS A 289 -12.17 8.57 11.81
N GLU A 290 -10.90 8.30 12.04
CA GLU A 290 -9.81 9.25 11.80
C GLU A 290 -9.65 9.52 10.30
N ILE A 291 -9.62 8.47 9.48
CA ILE A 291 -9.57 8.58 8.02
C ILE A 291 -10.78 9.38 7.48
N TRP A 292 -11.98 9.12 7.99
CA TRP A 292 -13.16 9.88 7.62
C TRP A 292 -13.02 11.36 7.98
N SER A 293 -12.52 11.67 9.18
CA SER A 293 -12.24 13.04 9.59
C SER A 293 -11.27 13.75 8.64
N CYS A 294 -10.18 13.08 8.24
CA CYS A 294 -9.24 13.59 7.24
C CYS A 294 -9.92 13.84 5.89
N CYS A 295 -10.74 12.89 5.41
CA CYS A 295 -11.47 13.05 4.15
C CYS A 295 -12.40 14.27 4.17
N LYS A 296 -13.11 14.51 5.28
CA LYS A 296 -13.97 15.69 5.44
C LYS A 296 -13.20 17.00 5.33
N ALA A 297 -12.02 17.06 5.95
CA ALA A 297 -11.13 18.21 5.83
C ALA A 297 -10.68 18.39 4.36
N LEU A 298 -10.20 17.33 3.72
CA LEU A 298 -9.72 17.34 2.34
C LEU A 298 -10.79 17.78 1.32
N PHE A 299 -12.03 17.33 1.50
CA PHE A 299 -13.15 17.75 0.65
C PHE A 299 -13.38 19.26 0.61
N SER A 300 -12.96 19.97 1.67
CA SER A 300 -13.13 21.41 1.84
C SER A 300 -11.95 22.25 1.36
N LEU A 301 -10.79 21.65 1.06
CA LEU A 301 -9.53 22.36 0.82
C LEU A 301 -9.27 22.70 -0.66
N GLY A 302 -9.65 21.84 -1.61
CA GLY A 302 -9.33 22.04 -3.02
C GLY A 302 -9.76 20.89 -3.93
N THR A 303 -9.50 21.02 -5.24
CA THR A 303 -9.82 19.97 -6.23
C THR A 303 -8.88 18.77 -6.12
N LEU A 304 -7.58 19.01 -5.93
CA LEU A 304 -6.59 17.95 -5.75
C LEU A 304 -6.83 17.18 -4.45
N GLU A 305 -7.06 17.90 -3.35
CA GLU A 305 -7.37 17.33 -2.04
C GLU A 305 -8.68 16.52 -2.08
N ARG A 306 -9.70 17.02 -2.79
CA ARG A 306 -10.95 16.29 -3.00
C ARG A 306 -10.72 14.98 -3.74
N ARG A 307 -9.91 14.98 -4.81
CA ARG A 307 -9.55 13.76 -5.54
C ARG A 307 -8.82 12.76 -4.64
N ASP A 308 -7.90 13.25 -3.82
CA ASP A 308 -7.18 12.42 -2.85
C ASP A 308 -8.15 11.80 -1.83
N ALA A 309 -9.13 12.56 -1.33
CA ALA A 309 -10.16 12.06 -0.40
C ALA A 309 -11.03 10.95 -1.04
N TYR A 310 -11.50 11.13 -2.28
CA TYR A 310 -12.21 10.06 -2.99
C TYR A 310 -11.32 8.83 -3.21
N THR A 311 -10.03 9.03 -3.49
CA THR A 311 -9.08 7.93 -3.65
C THR A 311 -8.91 7.15 -2.34
N VAL A 312 -8.79 7.84 -1.20
CA VAL A 312 -8.70 7.22 0.13
C VAL A 312 -9.96 6.41 0.47
N LEU A 313 -11.15 6.98 0.23
CA LEU A 313 -12.42 6.27 0.49
C LEU A 313 -12.61 5.07 -0.43
N SER A 314 -12.27 5.23 -1.72
CA SER A 314 -12.30 4.13 -2.69
C SER A 314 -11.36 3.01 -2.26
N LEU A 315 -10.16 3.35 -1.79
CA LEU A 315 -9.18 2.39 -1.30
C LEU A 315 -9.68 1.69 -0.04
N TYR A 316 -10.27 2.40 0.92
CA TYR A 316 -10.86 1.76 2.10
C TYR A 316 -11.94 0.74 1.69
N LEU A 317 -12.86 1.15 0.81
CA LEU A 317 -13.98 0.31 0.41
C LEU A 317 -13.55 -0.89 -0.44
N SER A 318 -12.47 -0.81 -1.21
CA SER A 318 -12.00 -1.97 -1.97
C SER A 318 -11.54 -3.11 -1.07
N TYR A 319 -10.98 -2.81 0.10
CA TYR A 319 -10.57 -3.81 1.10
C TYR A 319 -11.73 -4.32 1.96
N PHE A 320 -12.79 -3.52 2.13
CA PHE A 320 -13.83 -3.79 3.13
C PHE A 320 -15.27 -3.78 2.57
N SER A 321 -15.44 -3.95 1.26
CA SER A 321 -16.73 -3.82 0.56
C SER A 321 -17.75 -4.88 0.96
N SER A 322 -17.32 -6.09 1.29
CA SER A 322 -18.23 -7.15 1.69
C SER A 322 -18.83 -6.84 3.06
N THR A 323 -20.16 -6.79 3.12
CA THR A 323 -20.93 -6.96 4.34
C THR A 323 -20.40 -8.19 5.10
N GLU A 324 -19.50 -7.99 6.06
CA GLU A 324 -19.05 -9.03 6.98
C GLU A 324 -20.22 -9.39 7.89
N GLY A 325 -21.16 -10.14 7.35
CA GLY A 325 -22.05 -11.00 8.11
C GLY A 325 -21.23 -12.15 8.68
N CYS A 326 -20.41 -11.87 9.69
CA CYS A 326 -20.01 -12.87 10.66
C CYS A 326 -20.41 -12.32 12.02
N GLU A 327 -21.62 -12.70 12.44
CA GLU A 327 -22.10 -12.50 13.80
C GLU A 327 -21.07 -13.08 14.77
N ASP A 328 -20.30 -12.21 15.39
CA ASP A 328 -19.53 -12.59 16.57
C ASP A 328 -20.54 -12.90 17.68
N VAL A 329 -20.67 -14.19 17.99
CA VAL A 329 -21.64 -14.78 18.94
C VAL A 329 -21.40 -14.34 20.39
N ASN A 330 -20.40 -13.52 20.67
CA ASN A 330 -20.17 -12.97 22.00
C ASN A 330 -20.88 -11.63 22.19
N ALA A 331 -22.18 -11.76 22.45
CA ALA A 331 -23.05 -10.70 22.96
C ALA A 331 -22.66 -10.32 24.40
N SER A 332 -21.71 -9.41 24.54
CA SER A 332 -21.71 -8.48 25.68
C SER A 332 -21.00 -7.18 25.29
N ASP A 333 -21.78 -6.11 25.23
CA ASP A 333 -21.33 -4.71 25.20
C ASP A 333 -20.69 -4.17 23.90
N LYS A 334 -21.26 -4.52 22.73
CA LYS A 334 -20.90 -3.85 21.48
C LYS A 334 -21.49 -2.44 21.42
N ALA A 335 -20.69 -1.45 21.79
CA ALA A 335 -20.87 -0.08 21.33
C ALA A 335 -21.09 -0.09 19.81
N LYS A 336 -22.06 0.68 19.31
CA LYS A 336 -22.38 0.75 17.87
C LYS A 336 -21.09 0.98 17.08
N GLU A 337 -20.71 -0.03 16.31
CA GLU A 337 -19.54 0.02 15.44
C GLU A 337 -19.74 1.15 14.42
N PHE A 338 -18.70 1.95 14.18
CA PHE A 338 -18.82 3.13 13.33
C PHE A 338 -18.95 2.73 11.87
N ASP A 339 -20.08 3.11 11.27
CA ASP A 339 -20.38 2.89 9.87
C ASP A 339 -20.52 4.23 9.15
N ILE A 340 -19.61 4.49 8.21
CA ILE A 340 -19.60 5.69 7.37
C ILE A 340 -20.90 5.85 6.57
N ARG A 341 -21.61 4.75 6.26
CA ARG A 341 -22.88 4.76 5.52
C ARG A 341 -24.02 5.39 6.31
N THR A 342 -23.87 5.51 7.64
CA THR A 342 -24.86 6.16 8.51
C THR A 342 -24.71 7.68 8.54
N GLU A 343 -23.57 8.21 8.09
CA GLU A 343 -23.28 9.64 8.06
C GLU A 343 -23.99 10.29 6.85
N SER A 344 -24.82 11.30 7.09
CA SER A 344 -25.50 12.03 6.01
C SER A 344 -24.52 12.83 5.15
N GLU A 345 -23.45 13.33 5.77
CA GLU A 345 -22.33 14.02 5.11
C GLU A 345 -21.70 13.14 4.03
N PHE A 346 -21.52 11.84 4.31
CA PHE A 346 -20.97 10.88 3.36
C PHE A 346 -21.79 10.83 2.05
N TRP A 347 -23.11 10.64 2.15
CA TRP A 347 -23.98 10.61 0.97
C TRP A 347 -24.04 11.96 0.25
N GLY A 348 -23.94 13.07 0.99
CA GLY A 348 -23.81 14.41 0.42
C GLY A 348 -22.56 14.56 -0.44
N GLU A 349 -21.43 14.02 0.03
CA GLU A 349 -20.17 14.00 -0.70
C GLU A 349 -20.24 13.13 -1.95
N ILE A 350 -20.72 11.89 -1.86
CA ILE A 350 -20.87 11.02 -3.05
C ILE A 350 -21.73 11.69 -4.12
N LYS A 351 -22.87 12.28 -3.73
CA LYS A 351 -23.73 13.05 -4.65
C LYS A 351 -22.96 14.21 -5.30
N ARG A 352 -22.13 14.93 -4.55
CA ARG A 352 -21.32 16.03 -5.08
C ARG A 352 -20.26 15.53 -6.06
N GLY A 353 -19.61 14.42 -5.77
CA GLY A 353 -18.62 13.79 -6.66
C GLY A 353 -19.21 13.33 -7.99
N LEU A 354 -20.44 12.80 -7.99
CA LEU A 354 -21.13 12.37 -9.22
C LEU A 354 -21.43 13.52 -10.19
N VAL A 355 -21.48 14.76 -9.72
CA VAL A 355 -21.72 15.95 -10.55
C VAL A 355 -20.49 16.86 -10.62
N ASP A 356 -19.31 16.36 -10.23
CA ASP A 356 -18.08 17.14 -10.28
C ASP A 356 -17.65 17.42 -11.73
N LYS A 357 -16.94 18.54 -11.93
CA LYS A 357 -16.43 18.93 -13.25
C LYS A 357 -15.34 17.98 -13.74
N GLU A 358 -14.53 17.45 -12.82
CA GLU A 358 -13.45 16.54 -13.14
C GLU A 358 -13.98 15.11 -13.38
N GLY A 359 -13.67 14.55 -14.56
CA GLY A 359 -14.14 13.21 -14.93
C GLY A 359 -13.60 12.11 -14.02
N LEU A 360 -12.37 12.24 -13.52
CA LEU A 360 -11.78 11.27 -12.58
C LEU A 360 -12.55 11.22 -11.26
N VAL A 361 -12.94 12.37 -10.72
CA VAL A 361 -13.74 12.48 -9.50
C VAL A 361 -15.13 11.85 -9.69
N ARG A 362 -15.77 12.10 -10.83
CA ARG A 362 -17.05 11.45 -11.18
C ARG A 362 -16.93 9.92 -11.19
N LYS A 363 -15.90 9.40 -11.85
CA LYS A 363 -15.63 7.95 -11.94
C LYS A 363 -15.34 7.34 -10.57
N GLN A 364 -14.53 8.01 -9.74
CA GLN A 364 -14.24 7.53 -8.38
C GLN A 364 -15.48 7.55 -7.48
N SER A 365 -16.30 8.61 -7.54
CA SER A 365 -17.54 8.68 -6.76
C SER A 365 -18.55 7.60 -7.19
N LEU A 366 -18.67 7.37 -8.49
CA LEU A 366 -19.50 6.28 -9.02
C LEU A 366 -18.99 4.91 -8.58
N HIS A 367 -17.67 4.69 -8.61
CA HIS A 367 -17.07 3.45 -8.13
C HIS A 367 -17.36 3.23 -6.65
N ILE A 368 -17.18 4.24 -5.79
CA ILE A 368 -17.53 4.17 -4.36
C ILE A 368 -19.01 3.80 -4.18
N LEU A 369 -19.91 4.43 -4.94
CA LEU A 369 -21.34 4.14 -4.88
C LEU A 369 -21.65 2.69 -5.25
N LYS A 370 -21.08 2.19 -6.36
CA LYS A 370 -21.23 0.79 -6.80
C LYS A 370 -20.74 -0.19 -5.72
N THR A 371 -19.56 0.08 -5.17
CA THR A 371 -18.91 -0.75 -4.17
C THR A 371 -19.71 -0.83 -2.86
N ILE A 372 -20.35 0.26 -2.42
CA ILE A 372 -21.18 0.26 -1.21
C ILE A 372 -22.48 -0.50 -1.39
N LEU A 373 -23.03 -0.47 -2.61
CA LEU A 373 -24.30 -1.11 -2.94
C LEU A 373 -24.14 -2.59 -3.33
N ASP A 374 -22.93 -3.16 -3.22
CA ASP A 374 -22.57 -4.50 -3.69
C ASP A 374 -22.97 -4.76 -5.16
N VAL A 375 -22.98 -3.69 -5.97
CA VAL A 375 -23.26 -3.77 -7.41
C VAL A 375 -21.94 -4.09 -8.12
N ASN A 376 -21.45 -5.31 -7.93
CA ASN A 376 -20.30 -5.79 -8.70
C ASN A 376 -20.73 -6.17 -10.11
N GLU A 377 -19.99 -5.69 -11.11
CA GLU A 377 -20.16 -5.97 -12.55
C GLU A 377 -20.03 -7.47 -12.91
N GLY A 378 -19.64 -8.32 -11.97
CA GLY A 378 -19.45 -9.77 -12.16
C GLY A 378 -20.50 -10.70 -11.51
N SER A 379 -21.45 -10.20 -10.71
CA SER A 379 -22.45 -11.08 -10.07
C SER A 379 -23.62 -11.38 -11.01
N GLN A 380 -23.38 -12.27 -11.98
CA GLN A 380 -24.46 -13.08 -12.56
C GLN A 380 -24.78 -14.26 -11.63
N CYS A 381 -25.14 -14.00 -10.37
CA CYS A 381 -25.81 -15.02 -9.56
C CYS A 381 -27.31 -14.74 -9.58
N TYR A 382 -27.95 -15.20 -10.66
CA TYR A 382 -29.40 -15.36 -10.69
C TYR A 382 -29.77 -16.48 -9.69
N PRO A 383 -30.68 -16.25 -8.74
CA PRO A 383 -31.30 -17.34 -8.00
C PRO A 383 -32.06 -18.19 -9.02
N GLY A 384 -31.65 -19.46 -9.15
CA GLY A 384 -32.27 -20.41 -10.06
C GLY A 384 -33.77 -20.54 -9.78
N VAL A 385 -34.58 -20.08 -10.72
CA VAL A 385 -35.98 -20.49 -10.87
C VAL A 385 -36.03 -21.33 -12.13
N PRO A 386 -36.56 -22.57 -12.06
CA PRO A 386 -36.51 -23.50 -13.18
C PRO A 386 -37.28 -22.93 -14.37
N GLU A 387 -36.71 -23.05 -15.56
CA GLU A 387 -37.37 -22.76 -16.84
C GLU A 387 -38.68 -23.56 -16.93
N LYS A 388 -39.79 -22.93 -16.52
CA LYS A 388 -41.07 -23.25 -17.11
C LYS A 388 -41.17 -22.43 -18.39
N VAL A 389 -40.88 -23.12 -19.50
CA VAL A 389 -41.26 -22.71 -20.85
C VAL A 389 -42.76 -22.42 -20.84
N SER A 390 -43.12 -21.17 -20.60
CA SER A 390 -44.42 -20.65 -20.98
C SER A 390 -44.21 -19.96 -22.32
N HIS A 391 -44.75 -20.58 -23.37
CA HIS A 391 -44.91 -19.94 -24.67
C HIS A 391 -45.89 -18.78 -24.51
N GLN A 392 -45.40 -17.64 -24.01
CA GLN A 392 -46.16 -16.40 -24.03
C GLN A 392 -46.04 -15.83 -25.44
N LYS A 393 -47.13 -15.98 -26.20
CA LYS A 393 -47.30 -15.35 -27.51
C LYS A 393 -46.90 -13.88 -27.41
N ASN A 394 -45.94 -13.48 -28.23
CA ASN A 394 -45.56 -12.10 -28.49
C ASN A 394 -46.80 -11.26 -28.85
N SER A 395 -47.41 -10.60 -27.88
CA SER A 395 -48.28 -9.47 -28.15
C SER A 395 -47.42 -8.22 -28.09
N SER A 396 -46.89 -7.80 -29.25
CA SER A 396 -46.35 -6.46 -29.38
C SER A 396 -47.42 -5.45 -28.95
N PRO A 397 -47.09 -4.41 -28.16
CA PRO A 397 -48.04 -3.35 -27.86
C PRO A 397 -48.46 -2.70 -29.18
N ARG A 398 -49.74 -2.83 -29.55
CA ARG A 398 -50.29 -2.14 -30.73
C ARG A 398 -50.19 -0.63 -30.45
N GLY A 399 -49.36 0.06 -31.23
CA GLY A 399 -49.26 1.52 -31.18
C GLY A 399 -47.84 2.10 -31.17
N MET A 400 -46.79 1.30 -31.03
CA MET A 400 -45.43 1.85 -31.00
C MET A 400 -44.96 2.33 -32.38
N THR A 401 -44.55 3.61 -32.43
CA THR A 401 -43.94 4.25 -33.59
C THR A 401 -42.60 3.58 -33.96
N LYS A 402 -42.08 3.80 -35.18
CA LYS A 402 -40.75 3.28 -35.59
C LYS A 402 -39.65 3.70 -34.60
N ARG A 403 -39.71 4.92 -34.07
CA ARG A 403 -38.84 5.41 -32.98
C ARG A 403 -39.04 4.64 -31.68
N GLY A 404 -40.29 4.37 -31.28
CA GLY A 404 -40.57 3.58 -30.07
C GLY A 404 -40.02 2.15 -30.14
N ARG A 405 -40.03 1.52 -31.33
CA ARG A 405 -39.41 0.20 -31.53
C ARG A 405 -37.88 0.24 -31.46
N TRP A 406 -37.26 1.31 -31.95
CA TRP A 406 -35.81 1.47 -31.82
C TRP A 406 -35.43 1.71 -30.35
N ALA A 407 -36.12 2.61 -29.66
CA ALA A 407 -35.91 2.88 -28.23
C ALA A 407 -36.11 1.65 -27.34
N ASP A 408 -37.10 0.80 -27.63
CA ASP A 408 -37.34 -0.45 -26.87
C ASP A 408 -36.28 -1.52 -27.18
N LYS A 409 -35.76 -1.56 -28.40
CA LYS A 409 -34.68 -2.47 -28.79
C LYS A 409 -33.35 -2.04 -28.18
N GLU A 410 -33.09 -0.73 -28.15
CA GLU A 410 -31.95 -0.10 -27.49
C GLU A 410 -32.01 -0.34 -25.97
N ALA A 411 -33.15 -0.04 -25.33
CA ALA A 411 -33.36 -0.29 -23.91
C ALA A 411 -33.21 -1.79 -23.53
N LYS A 412 -33.63 -2.72 -24.39
CA LYS A 412 -33.42 -4.16 -24.18
C LYS A 412 -31.97 -4.60 -24.36
N SER A 413 -31.26 -4.01 -25.33
CA SER A 413 -29.82 -4.24 -25.53
C SER A 413 -28.99 -3.75 -24.34
N LEU A 414 -29.46 -2.69 -23.69
CA LEU A 414 -28.83 -2.04 -22.54
C LEU A 414 -29.26 -2.61 -21.17
N GLY A 415 -29.94 -3.77 -21.15
CA GLY A 415 -30.34 -4.44 -19.90
C GLY A 415 -31.56 -3.85 -19.17
N VAL A 416 -32.05 -2.68 -19.57
CA VAL A 416 -33.25 -2.01 -19.00
C VAL A 416 -34.50 -2.90 -19.12
N GLY A 417 -34.58 -3.70 -20.18
CA GLY A 417 -35.71 -4.61 -20.44
C GLY A 417 -35.94 -5.68 -19.36
N LYS A 418 -34.98 -5.96 -18.47
CA LYS A 418 -35.14 -6.88 -17.34
C LYS A 418 -35.66 -6.19 -16.07
N ILE A 419 -35.42 -4.89 -15.90
CA ILE A 419 -35.84 -4.10 -14.73
C ILE A 419 -37.35 -3.80 -14.80
N CYS A 420 -37.89 -3.68 -16.01
CA CYS A 420 -39.28 -3.27 -16.25
C CYS A 420 -40.30 -4.43 -16.44
N GLN A 421 -39.91 -5.70 -16.25
CA GLN A 421 -40.83 -6.84 -16.46
C GLN A 421 -41.81 -7.10 -15.31
N SER A 422 -41.62 -6.51 -14.13
CA SER A 422 -42.61 -6.56 -13.05
C SER A 422 -43.53 -5.34 -13.14
N VAL A 423 -44.61 -5.47 -13.91
CA VAL A 423 -45.65 -4.44 -14.08
C VAL A 423 -46.47 -4.20 -12.80
N ASP A 424 -46.25 -4.94 -11.72
CA ASP A 424 -46.83 -4.64 -10.41
C ASP A 424 -45.82 -4.88 -9.27
N LEU A 425 -45.83 -3.94 -8.30
CA LEU A 425 -45.16 -3.91 -6.99
C LEU A 425 -43.77 -3.25 -6.91
N PHE A 426 -43.75 -2.10 -6.24
CA PHE A 426 -42.63 -1.40 -5.59
C PHE A 426 -41.22 -1.92 -5.93
N LEU A 427 -40.50 -1.21 -6.82
CA LEU A 427 -39.06 -1.41 -7.01
C LEU A 427 -38.37 -1.44 -5.63
N THR A 428 -37.65 -2.53 -5.37
CA THR A 428 -36.78 -2.64 -4.20
C THR A 428 -35.74 -1.50 -4.23
N SER A 429 -35.27 -1.06 -3.07
CA SER A 429 -34.25 0.01 -2.97
C SER A 429 -33.04 -0.29 -3.87
N GLN A 430 -32.61 -1.54 -3.92
CA GLN A 430 -31.51 -2.02 -4.77
C GLN A 430 -31.80 -1.84 -6.26
N GLN A 431 -32.98 -2.21 -6.75
CA GLN A 431 -33.35 -2.03 -8.17
C GLN A 431 -33.42 -0.56 -8.58
N ARG A 432 -33.82 0.34 -7.67
CA ARG A 432 -33.81 1.78 -7.94
C ARG A 432 -32.39 2.30 -8.12
N TRP A 433 -31.46 1.84 -7.30
CA TRP A 433 -30.05 2.18 -7.42
C TRP A 433 -29.41 1.62 -8.70
N LEU A 434 -29.74 0.38 -9.07
CA LEU A 434 -29.29 -0.20 -10.34
C LEU A 434 -29.79 0.60 -11.54
N ALA A 435 -31.06 0.99 -11.55
CA ALA A 435 -31.60 1.85 -12.60
C ALA A 435 -30.92 3.22 -12.64
N PHE A 436 -30.63 3.81 -11.48
CA PHE A 436 -29.90 5.08 -11.40
C PHE A 436 -28.48 4.97 -11.97
N ILE A 437 -27.72 3.95 -11.58
CA ILE A 437 -26.34 3.73 -12.06
C ILE A 437 -26.34 3.54 -13.58
N LEU A 438 -27.23 2.70 -14.10
CA LEU A 438 -27.37 2.46 -15.53
C LEU A 438 -27.68 3.74 -16.31
N LEU A 439 -28.62 4.56 -15.83
CA LEU A 439 -28.95 5.85 -16.44
C LEU A 439 -27.75 6.81 -16.40
N TYR A 440 -27.02 6.84 -15.29
CA TYR A 440 -25.86 7.70 -15.12
C TYR A 440 -24.75 7.38 -16.13
N GLU A 441 -24.43 6.10 -16.31
CA GLU A 441 -23.40 5.64 -17.26
C GLU A 441 -23.82 5.86 -18.71
N MET A 442 -25.08 5.56 -19.03
CA MET A 442 -25.62 5.80 -20.37
C MET A 442 -25.59 7.28 -20.77
N LEU A 443 -25.80 8.21 -19.83
CA LEU A 443 -25.75 9.64 -20.13
C LEU A 443 -24.34 10.09 -20.55
N GLU A 444 -23.29 9.47 -20.00
CA GLU A 444 -21.91 9.75 -20.39
C GLU A 444 -21.63 9.22 -21.81
N GLU A 445 -22.01 7.97 -22.11
CA GLU A 445 -21.85 7.37 -23.44
C GLU A 445 -22.67 8.08 -24.52
N TYR A 446 -23.91 8.45 -24.21
CA TYR A 446 -24.78 9.17 -25.13
C TYR A 446 -24.22 10.55 -25.50
N GLY A 447 -23.55 11.22 -24.56
CA GLY A 447 -22.83 12.46 -24.81
C GLY A 447 -21.74 12.29 -25.88
N THR A 448 -20.94 11.22 -25.80
CA THR A 448 -19.91 10.92 -26.79
C THR A 448 -20.50 10.63 -28.17
N HIS A 449 -21.56 9.80 -28.23
CA HIS A 449 -22.23 9.51 -29.51
C HIS A 449 -22.88 10.74 -30.15
N LEU A 450 -23.41 11.67 -29.36
CA LEU A 450 -23.91 12.94 -29.87
C LEU A 450 -22.80 13.80 -30.48
N VAL A 451 -21.63 13.85 -29.83
CA VAL A 451 -20.47 14.57 -30.36
C VAL A 451 -19.97 13.94 -31.66
N GLU A 452 -19.85 12.62 -31.72
CA GLU A 452 -19.48 11.90 -32.95
C GLU A 452 -20.49 12.14 -34.08
N ALA A 453 -21.79 12.05 -33.79
CA ALA A 453 -22.83 12.32 -34.77
C ALA A 453 -22.79 13.78 -35.26
N ALA A 454 -22.61 14.74 -34.37
CA ALA A 454 -22.48 16.15 -34.71
C ALA A 454 -21.22 16.42 -35.55
N TRP A 455 -20.08 15.81 -35.19
CA TRP A 455 -18.82 15.93 -35.92
C TRP A 455 -18.93 15.38 -37.34
N ASN A 456 -19.49 14.17 -37.49
CA ASN A 456 -19.74 13.58 -38.81
C ASN A 456 -20.66 14.43 -39.68
N HIS A 457 -21.65 15.11 -39.07
CA HIS A 457 -22.50 16.07 -39.79
C HIS A 457 -21.73 17.31 -40.24
N GLN A 458 -20.82 17.84 -39.43
CA GLN A 458 -19.98 18.99 -39.81
C GLN A 458 -18.94 18.64 -40.89
N GLU A 459 -18.36 17.44 -40.85
CA GLU A 459 -17.40 16.97 -41.86
C GLU A 459 -18.04 16.48 -43.17
N MET A 460 -19.33 16.11 -43.16
CA MET A 460 -20.08 15.82 -44.39
C MET A 460 -20.69 17.06 -45.06
N GLU A 461 -20.70 18.22 -44.38
CA GLU A 461 -21.17 19.50 -44.94
C GLU A 461 -20.15 20.39 -45.70
N PRO A 462 -18.87 20.05 -45.96
CA PRO A 462 -18.04 20.81 -46.90
C PRO A 462 -18.28 20.45 -48.38
N THR A 463 -19.09 19.43 -48.71
CA THR A 463 -19.25 18.97 -50.11
C THR A 463 -20.51 19.47 -50.84
N ILE A 464 -21.32 20.35 -50.23
CA ILE A 464 -22.51 20.93 -50.88
C ILE A 464 -22.28 22.38 -51.39
N VAL A 465 -21.07 22.94 -51.26
CA VAL A 465 -20.76 24.29 -51.80
C VAL A 465 -20.14 24.26 -53.22
N TYR A 466 -19.84 23.10 -53.80
CA TYR A 466 -19.30 23.01 -55.19
C TYR A 466 -20.21 22.31 -56.22
N ALA A 467 -21.52 22.23 -55.98
CA ALA A 467 -22.46 21.61 -56.92
C ALA A 467 -23.54 22.56 -57.49
N ILE A 468 -23.32 23.88 -57.49
CA ILE A 468 -24.17 24.86 -58.22
C ILE A 468 -23.30 25.87 -58.99
N GLU A 469 -22.33 25.38 -59.76
CA GLU A 469 -21.68 26.19 -60.83
C GLU A 469 -21.56 25.43 -62.16
N SER A 470 -22.44 24.46 -62.42
CA SER A 470 -22.59 23.85 -63.75
C SER A 470 -24.00 23.28 -63.96
N CYS A 471 -24.98 24.16 -64.16
CA CYS A 471 -26.13 23.97 -65.05
C CYS A 471 -26.67 25.35 -65.45
#